data_AF-A0A108TAK4-F1
#
_entry.id   AF-A0A108TAK4-F1
#
_cell.length_a   1.000
_cell.length_b   1.000
_cell.length_c   1.000
_cell.angle_alpha   90.00
_cell.angle_beta   90.00
_cell.angle_gamma   90.00
#
_symmetry.space_group_name_H-M   'P 1'
#
loop_
_entity.id
_entity.type
_entity.pdbx_description
1 polymer ?
#
loop_
_entity_poly.entity_id
_entity_poly.type
_entity_poly.pdbx_seq_one_letter_code
_entity_poly.pdbx_strand_id
1 'polypeptide(L)'
;MKSIYKPMKIQALIVAVIASFILYGCEDNEANCLELSESSFSNVDGDGATLTVSVTSDVEWQISKTAQWCNVTPGKGSGNQTLTLQIEANPDSKERKVTVTVASPATKMSRKIEITQAAGYTPIEQYHYDLPVVFHVLYQNKSDAQQYVSPNRLSEILNAVNRLYKKSVQSADMNLTFTLATANPDGEKTDQPGVEYISWPGSYPIDCDAFMNDDINGTAGKGYVRYVWDPNRYINIMVYNFANESGSNTTTLGISHLPFTTKGANSLAGLSEINVSRLELKNLSFPYCVSINSRFINEESTATTYKPADITVTLAHELGHYLGLHHVFSETERGNSCEDTDYCTDTPTYNKEAYDMNYAYIAANEAENFTFANLVNRENCLTGESFVSHNIMDYAISHSDQFTPEQQARIRHVLLYSPLIPGPKAVQEADTRSAPDGLMKLPIRTAK
;
A
#
# COMPACT_ATOMS: atom_id res chain seq x y z
N MET A 1 28.47 -11.33 21.52
CA MET A 1 28.33 -10.56 20.26
C MET A 1 27.33 -9.46 20.52
N LYS A 2 27.73 -8.20 20.33
CA LYS A 2 26.98 -7.02 20.78
C LYS A 2 25.68 -6.88 19.99
N SER A 3 24.57 -6.76 20.73
CA SER A 3 23.27 -6.36 20.23
C SER A 3 23.37 -4.97 19.58
N ILE A 4 23.00 -4.86 18.31
CA ILE A 4 22.81 -3.59 17.60
C ILE A 4 21.31 -3.42 17.37
N TYR A 5 20.53 -3.43 18.45
CA TYR A 5 19.22 -2.80 18.44
C TYR A 5 19.44 -1.32 18.78
N LYS A 6 19.50 -0.46 17.75
CA LYS A 6 19.23 0.97 17.95
C LYS A 6 17.72 1.15 17.74
N PRO A 7 16.94 1.49 18.78
CA PRO A 7 15.58 1.92 18.55
C PRO A 7 15.62 3.16 17.66
N MET A 8 14.61 3.30 16.79
CA MET A 8 14.30 4.53 16.06
C MET A 8 14.46 5.69 17.05
N LYS A 9 15.52 6.49 16.88
CA LYS A 9 15.57 7.76 17.60
C LYS A 9 14.52 8.61 16.92
N ILE A 10 13.41 8.86 17.62
CA ILE A 10 12.63 10.07 17.38
C ILE A 10 13.58 11.22 17.74
N GLN A 11 14.45 11.60 16.80
CA GLN A 11 15.03 12.94 16.83
C GLN A 11 13.90 13.85 16.42
N ALA A 12 13.03 14.16 17.38
CA ALA A 12 12.27 15.39 17.33
C ALA A 12 13.32 16.49 17.38
N LEU A 13 13.76 16.94 16.20
CA LEU A 13 14.43 18.21 16.06
C LEU A 13 13.33 19.26 16.31
N ILE A 14 12.97 19.42 17.58
CA ILE A 14 12.26 20.58 18.08
C ILE A 14 13.31 21.69 18.01
N VAL A 15 13.45 22.29 16.83
CA VAL A 15 14.00 23.62 16.76
C VAL A 15 12.96 24.48 17.47
N ALA A 16 13.27 24.87 18.71
CA ALA A 16 12.48 25.81 19.45
C ALA A 16 12.48 27.13 18.66
N VAL A 17 11.40 27.35 17.89
CA VAL A 17 11.15 28.66 17.30
C VAL A 17 10.83 29.59 18.46
N ILE A 18 11.71 30.57 18.66
CA ILE A 18 11.37 31.75 19.44
C ILE A 18 10.17 32.37 18.70
N ALA A 19 8.97 32.15 19.22
CA ALA A 19 7.78 32.89 18.83
C ALA A 19 7.98 34.35 19.25
N SER A 20 8.79 35.09 18.48
CA SER A 20 8.67 36.53 18.46
C SER A 20 7.32 36.80 17.80
N PHE A 21 6.30 36.97 18.64
CA PHE A 21 5.06 37.63 18.27
C PHE A 21 5.40 39.06 17.87
N ILE A 22 5.95 39.24 16.67
CA ILE A 22 5.83 40.51 15.97
C ILE A 22 4.40 40.52 15.46
N LEU A 23 3.51 41.06 16.29
CA LEU A 23 2.22 41.57 15.83
C LEU A 23 2.50 42.71 14.84
N TYR A 24 2.86 42.38 13.61
CA TYR A 24 2.45 43.20 12.50
C TYR A 24 0.96 42.92 12.33
N GLY A 25 0.15 43.69 13.05
CA GLY A 25 -1.18 43.98 12.55
C GLY A 25 -0.97 44.53 11.13
N CYS A 26 -1.54 43.86 10.14
CA CYS A 26 -1.62 44.43 8.80
C CYS A 26 -2.37 45.76 8.95
N GLU A 27 -1.63 46.86 8.86
CA GLU A 27 -2.22 48.18 8.66
C GLU A 27 -3.03 48.14 7.36
N ASP A 28 -4.17 48.82 7.38
CA ASP A 28 -5.14 48.99 6.29
C ASP A 28 -4.48 49.40 4.97
N ASN A 29 -4.01 48.43 4.20
CA ASN A 29 -3.64 48.59 2.80
C ASN A 29 -3.90 47.28 2.07
N GLU A 30 -4.58 47.36 0.93
CA GLU A 30 -5.01 46.24 0.06
C GLU A 30 -3.82 45.46 -0.56
N ALA A 31 -2.94 44.91 0.27
CA ALA A 31 -1.80 44.11 -0.16
C ALA A 31 -2.01 42.66 0.28
N ASN A 32 -2.33 41.81 -0.69
CA ASN A 32 -2.38 40.36 -0.49
C ASN A 32 -1.06 39.88 0.17
N CYS A 33 -1.18 39.01 1.15
CA CYS A 33 -0.12 38.49 2.00
C CYS A 33 0.10 36.98 1.74
N LEU A 34 1.36 36.59 1.57
CA LEU A 34 1.79 35.19 1.53
C LEU A 34 3.23 35.09 2.03
N GLU A 35 3.40 34.69 3.29
CA GLU A 35 4.69 34.56 3.96
C GLU A 35 4.87 33.17 4.59
N LEU A 36 6.13 32.76 4.74
CA LEU A 36 6.52 31.49 5.35
C LEU A 36 7.37 31.75 6.58
N SER A 37 7.18 30.95 7.64
CA SER A 37 8.02 31.03 8.84
C SER A 37 9.48 30.65 8.58
N GLU A 38 9.72 29.82 7.56
CA GLU A 38 11.05 29.35 7.15
C GLU A 38 11.14 29.27 5.63
N SER A 39 12.33 29.53 5.09
CA SER A 39 12.61 29.47 3.65
C SER A 39 13.66 28.43 3.28
N SER A 40 14.34 27.80 4.26
CA SER A 40 15.29 26.73 3.98
C SER A 40 15.58 25.80 5.16
N PHE A 41 16.02 24.58 4.85
CA PHE A 41 16.55 23.60 5.81
C PHE A 41 17.80 22.96 5.22
N SER A 42 18.98 23.21 5.79
CA SER A 42 20.26 22.81 5.18
C SER A 42 20.87 21.50 5.69
N ASN A 43 20.38 20.96 6.80
CA ASN A 43 21.00 19.83 7.52
C ASN A 43 19.98 18.74 7.86
N VAL A 44 19.12 18.36 6.90
CA VAL A 44 18.20 17.25 7.12
C VAL A 44 18.98 15.93 7.08
N ASP A 45 18.76 15.07 8.06
CA ASP A 45 19.45 13.78 8.16
C ASP A 45 19.08 12.87 6.96
N GLY A 46 20.04 12.02 6.56
CA GLY A 46 19.85 11.04 5.50
C GLY A 46 18.76 10.01 5.83
N ASP A 47 18.45 9.76 7.10
CA ASP A 47 17.39 8.83 7.51
C ASP A 47 15.96 9.39 7.31
N GLY A 48 15.82 10.66 6.92
CA GLY A 48 14.54 11.34 6.76
C GLY A 48 14.15 12.18 7.98
N ALA A 49 13.08 12.97 7.85
CA ALA A 49 12.61 13.86 8.91
C ALA A 49 11.17 14.32 8.68
N THR A 50 10.52 14.78 9.74
CA THR A 50 9.29 15.58 9.66
C THR A 50 9.63 17.03 10.01
N LEU A 51 9.36 17.96 9.09
CA LEU A 51 9.57 19.40 9.28
C LEU A 51 8.22 20.13 9.29
N THR A 52 8.16 21.29 9.95
CA THR A 52 6.95 22.13 9.97
C THR A 52 7.26 23.56 9.55
N VAL A 53 6.40 24.15 8.70
CA VAL A 53 6.49 25.55 8.26
C VAL A 53 5.12 26.19 8.36
N SER A 54 5.01 27.33 9.05
CA SER A 54 3.76 28.09 9.09
C SER A 54 3.63 28.97 7.85
N VAL A 55 2.47 28.92 7.20
CA VAL A 55 2.05 29.83 6.15
C VAL A 55 1.18 30.91 6.80
N THR A 56 1.55 32.17 6.61
CA THR A 56 0.72 33.33 6.95
C THR A 56 0.20 33.92 5.65
N SER A 57 -1.11 33.92 5.45
CA SER A 57 -1.72 34.36 4.20
C SER A 57 -3.15 34.85 4.38
N ASP A 58 -3.61 35.71 3.48
CA ASP A 58 -5.01 36.14 3.30
C ASP A 58 -5.58 35.66 1.96
N VAL A 59 -4.82 34.87 1.19
CA VAL A 59 -5.21 34.32 -0.10
C VAL A 59 -5.24 32.79 -0.09
N GLU A 60 -5.87 32.21 -1.10
CA GLU A 60 -5.74 30.79 -1.41
C GLU A 60 -4.36 30.50 -2.01
N TRP A 61 -3.80 29.35 -1.65
CA TRP A 61 -2.49 28.90 -2.07
C TRP A 61 -2.46 27.39 -2.36
N GLN A 62 -1.52 26.99 -3.20
CA GLN A 62 -1.27 25.61 -3.60
C GLN A 62 0.22 25.28 -3.53
N ILE A 63 0.53 24.01 -3.31
CA ILE A 63 1.89 23.49 -3.20
C ILE A 63 2.32 22.85 -4.52
N SER A 64 3.57 23.11 -4.91
CA SER A 64 4.30 22.31 -5.89
C SER A 64 5.69 21.98 -5.35
N LYS A 65 6.27 20.87 -5.83
CA LYS A 65 7.56 20.36 -5.35
C LYS A 65 8.37 19.80 -6.50
N THR A 66 9.70 19.88 -6.39
CA THR A 66 10.61 19.37 -7.44
C THR A 66 10.95 17.89 -7.30
N ALA A 67 10.62 17.26 -6.16
CA ALA A 67 10.91 15.85 -5.89
C ALA A 67 9.84 15.19 -5.02
N GLN A 68 9.55 13.91 -5.27
CA GLN A 68 8.47 13.16 -4.59
C GLN A 68 8.84 12.69 -3.19
N TRP A 69 10.13 12.50 -2.91
CA TRP A 69 10.63 12.11 -1.59
C TRP A 69 10.34 13.12 -0.47
N CYS A 70 9.80 14.30 -0.83
CA CYS A 70 9.23 15.27 0.10
C CYS A 70 7.71 15.30 -0.06
N ASN A 71 6.98 14.74 0.90
CA ASN A 71 5.53 14.84 0.95
C ASN A 71 5.11 16.07 1.75
N VAL A 72 4.26 16.93 1.16
CA VAL A 72 3.85 18.19 1.79
C VAL A 72 2.35 18.16 2.02
N THR A 73 1.95 18.53 3.23
CA THR A 73 0.57 18.46 3.66
C THR A 73 0.20 19.68 4.52
N PRO A 74 -0.93 20.37 4.27
CA PRO A 74 -1.85 20.15 3.15
C PRO A 74 -1.27 20.61 1.80
N GLY A 75 -1.76 20.04 0.70
CA GLY A 75 -1.29 20.36 -0.66
C GLY A 75 -1.86 21.66 -1.23
N LYS A 76 -2.89 22.20 -0.58
CA LYS A 76 -3.54 23.48 -0.86
C LYS A 76 -4.18 24.01 0.42
N GLY A 77 -4.46 25.29 0.48
CA GLY A 77 -5.11 25.89 1.63
C GLY A 77 -5.52 27.33 1.39
N SER A 78 -6.11 27.92 2.42
CA SER A 78 -6.53 29.31 2.44
C SER A 78 -6.24 29.89 3.82
N GLY A 79 -5.76 31.13 3.87
CA GLY A 79 -5.46 31.74 5.15
C GLY A 79 -4.19 31.18 5.80
N ASN A 80 -4.09 31.37 7.12
CA ASN A 80 -2.97 30.88 7.92
C ASN A 80 -3.10 29.38 8.21
N GLN A 81 -2.07 28.59 7.89
CA GLN A 81 -2.01 27.15 8.20
C GLN A 81 -0.58 26.67 8.43
N THR A 82 -0.42 25.50 9.04
CA THR A 82 0.89 24.84 9.18
C THR A 82 1.07 23.77 8.11
N LEU A 83 2.14 23.87 7.33
CA LEU A 83 2.61 22.82 6.43
C LEU A 83 3.45 21.81 7.21
N THR A 84 3.17 20.53 7.02
CA THR A 84 4.01 19.40 7.43
C THR A 84 4.73 18.86 6.21
N LEU A 85 6.06 18.84 6.26
CA LEU A 85 6.93 18.31 5.21
C LEU A 85 7.54 17.01 5.69
N GLN A 86 7.05 15.89 5.17
CA GLN A 86 7.57 14.56 5.44
C GLN A 86 8.68 14.23 4.43
N ILE A 87 9.92 14.24 4.90
CA ILE A 87 11.12 13.93 4.13
C ILE A 87 11.43 12.45 4.28
N GLU A 88 11.35 11.70 3.18
CA GLU A 88 11.74 10.30 3.12
C GLU A 88 13.25 10.13 3.32
N ALA A 89 13.68 8.94 3.74
CA ALA A 89 15.09 8.60 3.81
C ALA A 89 15.76 8.79 2.44
N ASN A 90 16.97 9.34 2.45
CA ASN A 90 17.86 9.39 1.30
C ASN A 90 18.64 8.08 1.21
N PRO A 91 18.39 7.23 0.21
CA PRO A 91 19.16 6.01 0.03
C PRO A 91 20.52 6.24 -0.64
N ASP A 92 20.74 7.40 -1.25
CA ASP A 92 21.92 7.67 -2.06
C ASP A 92 23.12 8.06 -1.22
N SER A 93 24.31 7.68 -1.68
CA SER A 93 25.59 8.12 -1.10
C SER A 93 25.91 9.62 -1.33
N LYS A 94 24.98 10.38 -1.92
CA LYS A 94 25.11 11.80 -2.22
C LYS A 94 23.99 12.58 -1.58
N GLU A 95 24.30 13.82 -1.21
CA GLU A 95 23.30 14.82 -0.81
C GLU A 95 22.28 15.03 -1.93
N ARG A 96 21.02 15.28 -1.55
CA ARG A 96 19.94 15.64 -2.47
C ARG A 96 19.16 16.87 -1.99
N LYS A 97 18.48 17.52 -2.94
CA LYS A 97 17.75 18.77 -2.69
C LYS A 97 16.35 18.75 -3.26
N VAL A 98 15.42 19.39 -2.57
CA VAL A 98 14.06 19.66 -3.06
C VAL A 98 13.71 21.12 -2.84
N THR A 99 12.98 21.70 -3.78
CA THR A 99 12.35 23.00 -3.65
C THR A 99 10.86 22.80 -3.55
N VAL A 100 10.26 23.23 -2.44
CA VAL A 100 8.81 23.34 -2.28
C VAL A 100 8.41 24.78 -2.58
N THR A 101 7.43 24.96 -3.45
CA THR A 101 6.89 26.27 -3.83
C THR A 101 5.44 26.38 -3.36
N VAL A 102 5.17 27.38 -2.52
CA VAL A 102 3.83 27.79 -2.10
C VAL A 102 3.42 28.95 -3.00
N ALA A 103 2.35 28.81 -3.77
CA ALA A 103 1.94 29.83 -4.73
C ALA A 103 0.43 30.09 -4.68
N SER A 104 0.04 31.36 -4.83
CA SER A 104 -1.36 31.74 -5.04
C SER A 104 -1.65 31.89 -6.53
N PRO A 105 -2.54 31.07 -7.13
CA PRO A 105 -2.88 31.19 -8.54
C PRO A 105 -3.55 32.53 -8.88
N ALA A 106 -4.36 33.05 -7.96
CA ALA A 106 -5.13 34.27 -8.14
C ALA A 106 -4.24 35.52 -8.20
N THR A 107 -3.27 35.62 -7.29
CA THR A 107 -2.40 36.81 -7.17
C THR A 107 -1.04 36.63 -7.82
N LYS A 108 -0.70 35.42 -8.26
CA LYS A 108 0.62 35.03 -8.80
C LYS A 108 1.79 35.20 -7.82
N MET A 109 1.50 35.39 -6.53
CA MET A 109 2.51 35.41 -5.47
C MET A 109 3.07 34.00 -5.26
N SER A 110 4.36 33.92 -4.94
CA SER A 110 4.98 32.66 -4.53
C SER A 110 6.08 32.84 -3.50
N ARG A 111 6.29 31.80 -2.69
CA ARG A 111 7.40 31.64 -1.74
C ARG A 111 7.99 30.25 -1.90
N LYS A 112 9.27 30.10 -1.57
CA LYS A 112 10.02 28.84 -1.72
C LYS A 112 10.62 28.40 -0.40
N ILE A 113 10.68 27.08 -0.23
CA ILE A 113 11.39 26.40 0.85
C ILE A 113 12.44 25.50 0.18
N GLU A 114 13.72 25.77 0.42
CA GLU A 114 14.82 24.96 -0.09
C GLU A 114 15.29 23.97 0.98
N ILE A 115 15.21 22.68 0.69
CA ILE A 115 15.55 21.61 1.62
C ILE A 115 16.74 20.84 1.07
N THR A 116 17.79 20.73 1.88
CA THR A 116 18.98 19.94 1.61
C THR A 116 19.05 18.78 2.60
N GLN A 117 19.09 17.56 2.07
CA GLN A 117 19.15 16.33 2.84
C GLN A 117 20.49 15.64 2.60
N ALA A 118 21.17 15.29 3.68
CA ALA A 118 22.45 14.59 3.65
C ALA A 118 22.36 13.23 2.93
N ALA A 119 23.52 12.69 2.54
CA ALA A 119 23.62 11.34 2.01
C ALA A 119 23.08 10.30 3.00
N GLY A 120 22.51 9.23 2.47
CA GLY A 120 22.17 8.03 3.22
C GLY A 120 23.39 7.27 3.69
N TYR A 121 23.27 6.68 4.89
CA TYR A 121 24.26 5.74 5.41
C TYR A 121 23.82 4.28 5.27
N THR A 122 22.54 4.04 5.01
CA THR A 122 21.97 2.70 4.82
C THR A 122 21.57 2.52 3.36
N PRO A 123 22.15 1.54 2.63
CA PRO A 123 21.70 1.21 1.28
C PRO A 123 20.21 0.85 1.28
N ILE A 124 19.48 1.23 0.24
CA ILE A 124 18.02 1.04 0.15
C ILE A 124 17.61 -0.44 0.22
N GLU A 125 18.51 -1.34 -0.18
CA GLU A 125 18.32 -2.78 -0.09
C GLU A 125 18.19 -3.25 1.36
N GLN A 126 18.77 -2.52 2.32
CA GLN A 126 18.72 -2.80 3.75
C GLN A 126 17.68 -1.95 4.49
N TYR A 127 17.05 -0.99 3.81
CA TYR A 127 16.07 -0.09 4.41
C TYR A 127 14.84 -0.86 4.92
N HIS A 128 14.45 -0.60 6.16
CA HIS A 128 13.21 -1.13 6.72
C HIS A 128 12.05 -0.24 6.27
N TYR A 129 11.11 -0.80 5.51
CA TYR A 129 9.96 -0.04 5.03
C TYR A 129 8.87 0.02 6.10
N ASP A 130 8.52 1.23 6.54
CA ASP A 130 7.28 1.48 7.27
C ASP A 130 6.22 1.94 6.27
N LEU A 131 5.18 1.13 6.10
CA LEU A 131 4.15 1.29 5.07
C LEU A 131 2.84 1.75 5.72
N PRO A 132 2.46 3.03 5.61
CA PRO A 132 1.22 3.54 6.18
C PRO A 132 0.00 2.90 5.52
N VAL A 133 -0.94 2.41 6.31
CA VAL A 133 -2.17 1.75 5.89
C VAL A 133 -3.37 2.57 6.32
N VAL A 134 -4.35 2.68 5.42
CA VAL A 134 -5.69 3.18 5.73
C VAL A 134 -6.74 2.15 5.33
N PHE A 135 -7.66 1.87 6.26
CA PHE A 135 -8.84 1.07 6.03
C PHE A 135 -10.04 1.97 5.73
N HIS A 136 -10.59 1.88 4.53
CA HIS A 136 -11.83 2.54 4.14
C HIS A 136 -13.00 1.58 4.32
N VAL A 137 -13.76 1.75 5.39
CA VAL A 137 -14.91 0.92 5.72
C VAL A 137 -16.15 1.46 5.02
N LEU A 138 -16.63 0.77 3.99
CA LEU A 138 -17.82 1.16 3.21
C LEU A 138 -19.07 0.49 3.79
N TYR A 139 -20.02 1.30 4.28
CA TYR A 139 -21.17 0.79 5.04
C TYR A 139 -22.50 1.44 4.64
N GLN A 140 -23.61 0.70 4.81
CA GLN A 140 -24.95 1.26 4.81
C GLN A 140 -25.60 1.22 6.20
N ASN A 141 -25.35 0.15 6.94
CA ASN A 141 -25.93 -0.06 8.26
C ASN A 141 -24.85 0.01 9.35
N LYS A 142 -24.85 1.08 10.15
CA LYS A 142 -23.92 1.25 11.29
C LYS A 142 -24.09 0.21 12.39
N SER A 143 -25.26 -0.43 12.49
CA SER A 143 -25.54 -1.44 13.50
C SER A 143 -25.09 -2.84 13.08
N ASP A 144 -24.67 -3.02 11.83
CA ASP A 144 -24.13 -4.28 11.34
C ASP A 144 -22.61 -4.31 11.52
N ALA A 145 -22.12 -5.16 12.42
CA ALA A 145 -20.70 -5.27 12.75
C ALA A 145 -19.83 -5.80 11.59
N GLN A 146 -20.43 -6.43 10.57
CA GLN A 146 -19.73 -6.83 9.34
C GLN A 146 -19.65 -5.67 8.34
N GLN A 147 -20.49 -4.64 8.45
CA GLN A 147 -20.39 -3.43 7.62
C GLN A 147 -19.61 -2.31 8.31
N TYR A 148 -19.76 -2.19 9.63
CA TYR A 148 -19.18 -1.13 10.45
C TYR A 148 -18.13 -1.72 11.41
N VAL A 149 -17.12 -2.35 10.83
CA VAL A 149 -16.05 -3.06 11.56
C VAL A 149 -15.32 -2.09 12.48
N SER A 150 -15.09 -2.47 13.74
CA SER A 150 -14.42 -1.59 14.71
C SER A 150 -12.94 -1.34 14.39
N PRO A 151 -12.36 -0.18 14.76
CA PRO A 151 -10.94 0.10 14.54
C PRO A 151 -10.02 -0.87 15.27
N ASN A 152 -10.42 -1.33 16.46
CA ASN A 152 -9.66 -2.32 17.24
C ASN A 152 -9.52 -3.63 16.47
N ARG A 153 -10.61 -4.11 15.86
CA ARG A 153 -10.57 -5.35 15.07
C ARG A 153 -9.64 -5.21 13.86
N LEU A 154 -9.71 -4.09 13.15
CA LEU A 154 -8.82 -3.81 12.01
C LEU A 154 -7.34 -3.74 12.43
N SER A 155 -7.06 -3.13 13.58
CA SER A 155 -5.72 -3.09 14.17
C SER A 155 -5.21 -4.48 14.55
N GLU A 156 -6.05 -5.32 15.16
CA GLU A 156 -5.71 -6.71 15.50
C GLU A 156 -5.35 -7.53 14.25
N ILE A 157 -6.14 -7.41 13.18
CA ILE A 157 -5.88 -8.07 11.89
C ILE A 157 -4.54 -7.59 11.32
N LEU A 158 -4.30 -6.27 11.25
CA LEU A 158 -3.04 -5.74 10.70
C LEU A 158 -1.82 -6.18 11.52
N ASN A 159 -1.95 -6.23 12.85
CA ASN A 159 -0.92 -6.76 13.73
C ASN A 159 -0.65 -8.25 13.50
N ALA A 160 -1.68 -9.02 13.11
CA ALA A 160 -1.53 -10.42 12.76
C ALA A 160 -0.84 -10.60 11.40
N VAL A 161 -1.19 -9.80 10.40
CA VAL A 161 -0.49 -9.74 9.11
C VAL A 161 0.98 -9.39 9.28
N ASN A 162 1.31 -8.39 10.11
CA ASN A 162 2.71 -8.05 10.41
C ASN A 162 3.52 -9.21 10.98
N ARG A 163 2.90 -10.16 11.70
CA ARG A 163 3.59 -11.36 12.18
C ARG A 163 3.92 -12.33 11.04
N LEU A 164 3.08 -12.43 10.01
CA LEU A 164 3.30 -13.28 8.84
C LEU A 164 4.42 -12.74 7.93
N TYR A 165 4.56 -11.42 7.84
CA TYR A 165 5.60 -10.76 7.03
C TYR A 165 6.97 -10.69 7.73
N LYS A 166 7.03 -10.99 9.04
CA LYS A 166 8.25 -10.95 9.83
C LYS A 166 8.98 -12.28 9.76
N LYS A 167 10.31 -12.24 9.90
CA LYS A 167 11.17 -13.42 10.00
C LYS A 167 10.60 -14.48 10.96
N SER A 168 10.49 -15.70 10.47
CA SER A 168 10.35 -16.91 11.30
C SER A 168 11.52 -17.86 11.03
N VAL A 169 11.52 -19.05 11.63
CA VAL A 169 12.54 -20.07 11.32
C VAL A 169 12.46 -20.52 9.86
N GLN A 170 11.27 -20.50 9.27
CA GLN A 170 10.97 -21.06 7.95
C GLN A 170 10.42 -20.01 6.95
N SER A 171 10.09 -18.79 7.40
CA SER A 171 9.62 -17.68 6.56
C SER A 171 10.67 -16.59 6.41
N ALA A 172 10.84 -16.10 5.18
CA ALA A 172 11.72 -14.97 4.87
C ALA A 172 11.27 -13.68 5.58
N ASP A 173 12.25 -12.82 5.93
CA ASP A 173 11.97 -11.52 6.56
C ASP A 173 11.71 -10.47 5.49
N MET A 174 10.47 -9.97 5.37
CA MET A 174 10.18 -8.94 4.36
C MET A 174 10.86 -7.60 4.66
N ASN A 175 11.39 -7.41 5.88
CA ASN A 175 12.01 -6.18 6.36
C ASN A 175 11.12 -4.96 6.08
N LEU A 176 9.84 -5.11 6.39
CA LEU A 176 8.81 -4.09 6.32
C LEU A 176 7.85 -4.23 7.50
N THR A 177 7.12 -3.16 7.80
CA THR A 177 6.01 -3.13 8.76
C THR A 177 4.87 -2.34 8.15
N PHE A 178 3.65 -2.85 8.26
CA PHE A 178 2.44 -2.10 7.96
C PHE A 178 1.95 -1.35 9.20
N THR A 179 1.74 -0.04 9.10
CA THR A 179 1.39 0.81 10.25
C THR A 179 0.12 1.62 9.95
N LEU A 180 -0.82 1.70 10.89
CA LEU A 180 -2.01 2.53 10.72
C LEU A 180 -1.62 4.00 10.53
N ALA A 181 -2.15 4.63 9.49
CA ALA A 181 -1.93 6.04 9.18
C ALA A 181 -2.38 6.94 10.35
N THR A 182 -1.50 7.80 10.85
CA THR A 182 -1.83 8.68 12.00
C THR A 182 -2.42 10.03 11.61
N ALA A 183 -2.39 10.36 10.32
CA ALA A 183 -2.92 11.59 9.76
C ALA A 183 -3.62 11.34 8.41
N ASN A 184 -4.69 12.08 8.17
CA ASN A 184 -5.44 12.06 6.91
C ASN A 184 -4.63 12.72 5.76
N PRO A 185 -5.13 12.71 4.51
CA PRO A 185 -4.43 13.31 3.38
C PRO A 185 -4.13 14.80 3.55
N ASP A 186 -4.95 15.51 4.35
CA ASP A 186 -4.83 16.93 4.69
C ASP A 186 -3.91 17.20 5.91
N GLY A 187 -3.39 16.14 6.54
CA GLY A 187 -2.36 16.20 7.59
C GLY A 187 -2.92 16.36 8.99
N GLU A 188 -4.24 16.29 9.12
CA GLU A 188 -4.93 16.35 10.40
C GLU A 188 -4.81 14.99 11.08
N LYS A 189 -4.52 15.03 12.39
CA LYS A 189 -4.52 13.82 13.21
C LYS A 189 -5.94 13.26 13.28
N THR A 190 -6.07 11.96 13.12
CA THR A 190 -7.36 11.27 13.19
C THR A 190 -7.58 10.69 14.58
N ASP A 191 -8.78 10.81 15.12
CA ASP A 191 -9.17 10.13 16.39
C ASP A 191 -9.11 8.60 16.28
N GLN A 192 -9.22 8.08 15.05
CA GLN A 192 -9.13 6.67 14.70
C GLN A 192 -8.03 6.46 13.66
N PRO A 193 -6.75 6.35 14.09
CA PRO A 193 -5.62 6.14 13.19
C PRO A 193 -5.89 5.03 12.17
N GLY A 194 -5.75 5.36 10.89
CA GLY A 194 -5.82 4.44 9.77
C GLY A 194 -7.21 3.88 9.49
N VAL A 195 -8.28 4.49 9.99
CA VAL A 195 -9.66 4.04 9.70
C VAL A 195 -10.54 5.20 9.28
N GLU A 196 -11.20 5.04 8.14
CA GLU A 196 -12.18 5.96 7.60
C GLU A 196 -13.50 5.22 7.38
N TYR A 197 -14.62 5.77 7.86
CA TYR A 197 -15.95 5.22 7.65
C TYR A 197 -16.70 6.00 6.58
N ILE A 198 -17.01 5.34 5.47
CA ILE A 198 -17.64 5.95 4.30
C ILE A 198 -19.06 5.39 4.14
N SER A 199 -20.07 6.26 4.23
CA SER A 199 -21.45 5.85 3.95
C SER A 199 -21.59 5.55 2.46
N TRP A 200 -22.00 4.32 2.13
CA TRP A 200 -22.09 3.84 0.76
C TRP A 200 -23.44 4.20 0.13
N PRO A 201 -23.46 5.03 -0.93
CA PRO A 201 -24.72 5.48 -1.53
C PRO A 201 -25.31 4.50 -2.55
N GLY A 202 -24.55 3.47 -2.96
CA GLY A 202 -24.94 2.55 -4.03
C GLY A 202 -25.66 1.29 -3.55
N SER A 203 -25.81 0.31 -4.43
CA SER A 203 -26.27 -1.02 -4.06
C SER A 203 -25.29 -1.70 -3.10
N TYR A 204 -25.82 -2.45 -2.13
CA TYR A 204 -25.06 -3.20 -1.14
C TYR A 204 -25.68 -4.59 -0.98
N PRO A 205 -24.90 -5.69 -0.86
CA PRO A 205 -23.43 -5.78 -0.92
C PRO A 205 -22.82 -5.28 -2.24
N ILE A 206 -21.52 -4.96 -2.23
CA ILE A 206 -20.83 -4.32 -3.36
C ILE A 206 -20.15 -5.38 -4.23
N ASP A 207 -20.34 -5.32 -5.54
CA ASP A 207 -19.57 -6.12 -6.50
C ASP A 207 -18.11 -5.63 -6.51
N CYS A 208 -17.20 -6.47 -6.03
CA CYS A 208 -15.79 -6.13 -5.87
C CYS A 208 -15.06 -5.99 -7.21
N ASP A 209 -15.42 -6.78 -8.23
CA ASP A 209 -14.79 -6.64 -9.56
C ASP A 209 -15.21 -5.34 -10.22
N ALA A 210 -16.50 -5.01 -10.13
CA ALA A 210 -17.03 -3.74 -10.62
C ALA A 210 -16.45 -2.55 -9.84
N PHE A 211 -16.16 -2.70 -8.55
CA PHE A 211 -15.49 -1.67 -7.76
C PHE A 211 -14.04 -1.49 -8.21
N MET A 212 -13.25 -2.57 -8.22
CA MET A 212 -11.81 -2.54 -8.50
C MET A 212 -11.48 -2.16 -9.95
N ASN A 213 -12.40 -2.42 -10.88
CA ASN A 213 -12.25 -2.08 -12.30
C ASN A 213 -13.05 -0.84 -12.73
N ASP A 214 -13.52 -0.03 -11.79
CA ASP A 214 -14.23 1.22 -12.10
C ASP A 214 -13.29 2.27 -12.71
N ASP A 215 -13.41 2.50 -14.02
CA ASP A 215 -12.70 3.55 -14.76
C ASP A 215 -13.51 4.85 -14.74
N ILE A 216 -12.98 5.92 -14.14
CA ILE A 216 -13.64 7.25 -14.16
C ILE A 216 -13.83 7.80 -15.58
N ASN A 217 -13.06 7.35 -16.57
CA ASN A 217 -13.22 7.72 -17.97
C ASN A 217 -14.23 6.83 -18.72
N GLY A 218 -14.65 5.72 -18.11
CA GLY A 218 -15.65 4.82 -18.68
C GLY A 218 -17.04 5.45 -18.70
N THR A 219 -17.86 5.10 -19.68
CA THR A 219 -19.25 5.60 -19.78
C THR A 219 -20.13 5.19 -18.60
N ALA A 220 -19.80 4.07 -17.95
CA ALA A 220 -20.43 3.59 -16.72
C ALA A 220 -19.61 3.92 -15.46
N GLY A 221 -18.53 4.68 -15.61
CA GLY A 221 -17.58 5.03 -14.55
C GLY A 221 -18.28 5.76 -13.41
N LYS A 222 -18.13 5.22 -12.20
CA LYS A 222 -18.68 5.78 -10.98
C LYS A 222 -17.65 6.61 -10.23
N GLY A 223 -16.41 6.69 -10.68
CA GLY A 223 -15.36 7.52 -10.09
C GLY A 223 -14.96 7.04 -8.69
N TYR A 224 -14.84 5.74 -8.47
CA TYR A 224 -14.45 5.16 -7.17
C TYR A 224 -13.00 5.44 -6.78
N VAL A 225 -12.15 5.83 -7.74
CA VAL A 225 -10.81 6.39 -7.47
C VAL A 225 -10.84 7.55 -6.46
N ARG A 226 -11.98 8.25 -6.31
CA ARG A 226 -12.17 9.32 -5.32
C ARG A 226 -11.97 8.87 -3.86
N TYR A 227 -12.10 7.57 -3.57
CA TYR A 227 -11.95 7.01 -2.23
C TYR A 227 -10.49 6.69 -1.88
N VAL A 228 -9.60 6.68 -2.88
CA VAL A 228 -8.20 6.33 -2.71
C VAL A 228 -7.42 7.55 -2.22
N TRP A 229 -6.76 7.40 -1.06
CA TRP A 229 -5.71 8.32 -0.63
C TRP A 229 -4.45 8.09 -1.46
N ASP A 230 -3.59 9.11 -1.62
CA ASP A 230 -2.41 9.03 -2.49
C ASP A 230 -1.58 7.75 -2.26
N PRO A 231 -1.50 6.83 -3.25
CA PRO A 231 -0.82 5.55 -3.09
C PRO A 231 0.69 5.67 -2.85
N ASN A 232 1.30 6.82 -3.17
CA ASN A 232 2.70 7.07 -2.80
C ASN A 232 2.88 7.38 -1.31
N ARG A 233 1.78 7.56 -0.56
CA ARG A 233 1.78 7.87 0.88
C ARG A 233 1.10 6.78 1.71
N TYR A 234 0.09 6.10 1.15
CA TYR A 234 -0.73 5.14 1.89
C TYR A 234 -1.02 3.90 1.05
N ILE A 235 -1.06 2.73 1.70
CA ILE A 235 -1.71 1.53 1.18
C ILE A 235 -3.19 1.63 1.54
N ASN A 236 -4.03 1.60 0.51
CA ASN A 236 -5.47 1.75 0.63
C ASN A 236 -6.13 0.36 0.70
N ILE A 237 -6.81 0.07 1.81
CA ILE A 237 -7.55 -1.19 2.00
C ILE A 237 -9.03 -0.87 2.14
N MET A 238 -9.84 -1.31 1.17
CA MET A 238 -11.28 -1.16 1.17
C MET A 238 -11.93 -2.34 1.91
N VAL A 239 -12.82 -2.06 2.85
CA VAL A 239 -13.45 -3.06 3.72
C VAL A 239 -14.97 -2.98 3.56
N TYR A 240 -15.57 -4.00 2.96
CA TYR A 240 -17.02 -4.04 2.71
C TYR A 240 -17.51 -5.46 2.41
N ASN A 241 -18.83 -5.68 2.54
CA ASN A 241 -19.43 -6.96 2.16
C ASN A 241 -19.44 -7.09 0.64
N PHE A 242 -18.86 -8.18 0.13
CA PHE A 242 -18.89 -8.43 -1.31
C PHE A 242 -20.24 -9.01 -1.73
N ALA A 243 -20.71 -8.62 -2.92
CA ALA A 243 -21.80 -9.29 -3.60
C ALA A 243 -21.34 -10.68 -4.05
N ASN A 244 -22.26 -11.64 -4.05
CA ASN A 244 -21.95 -12.95 -4.62
C ASN A 244 -21.95 -12.82 -6.15
N GLU A 245 -21.00 -13.47 -6.79
CA GLU A 245 -21.01 -13.60 -8.24
C GLU A 245 -22.24 -14.42 -8.68
N SER A 246 -23.03 -13.86 -9.60
CA SER A 246 -24.27 -14.51 -10.06
C SER A 246 -23.96 -15.79 -10.83
N GLY A 247 -24.43 -16.92 -10.33
CA GLY A 247 -24.23 -18.24 -10.95
C GLY A 247 -22.90 -18.92 -10.59
N SER A 248 -22.11 -18.33 -9.68
CA SER A 248 -20.93 -18.98 -9.12
C SER A 248 -21.24 -19.62 -7.76
N ASN A 249 -20.60 -20.75 -7.48
CA ASN A 249 -20.56 -21.36 -6.14
C ASN A 249 -19.30 -20.94 -5.35
N THR A 250 -18.44 -20.10 -5.91
CA THR A 250 -17.25 -19.58 -5.25
C THR A 250 -17.58 -18.31 -4.47
N THR A 251 -16.80 -18.04 -3.44
CA THR A 251 -16.90 -16.80 -2.66
C THR A 251 -15.54 -16.12 -2.64
N THR A 252 -15.47 -14.92 -3.20
CA THR A 252 -14.28 -14.08 -3.14
C THR A 252 -14.09 -13.53 -1.72
N LEU A 253 -12.90 -13.73 -1.17
CA LEU A 253 -12.53 -13.27 0.18
C LEU A 253 -11.77 -11.95 0.14
N GLY A 254 -10.97 -11.74 -0.90
CA GLY A 254 -10.20 -10.54 -1.15
C GLY A 254 -9.97 -10.34 -2.64
N ILE A 255 -9.54 -9.14 -3.01
CA ILE A 255 -9.08 -8.83 -4.37
C ILE A 255 -8.08 -7.68 -4.27
N SER A 256 -7.01 -7.76 -5.05
CA SER A 256 -5.93 -6.79 -5.03
C SER A 256 -5.53 -6.40 -6.45
N HIS A 257 -5.06 -5.17 -6.63
CA HIS A 257 -4.39 -4.80 -7.88
C HIS A 257 -2.93 -5.28 -7.84
N LEU A 258 -2.43 -5.72 -8.99
CA LEU A 258 -1.00 -5.96 -9.15
C LEU A 258 -0.28 -4.65 -9.46
N PRO A 259 0.92 -4.41 -8.90
CA PRO A 259 1.67 -3.19 -9.11
C PRO A 259 2.19 -3.07 -10.54
N PHE A 260 2.65 -1.87 -10.87
CA PHE A 260 3.29 -1.61 -12.16
C PHE A 260 4.76 -1.96 -12.15
N THR A 261 5.31 -2.13 -13.34
CA THR A 261 6.75 -2.08 -13.55
C THR A 261 7.10 -1.03 -14.60
N THR A 262 8.14 -0.25 -14.35
CA THR A 262 8.59 0.73 -15.34
C THR A 262 9.41 0.00 -16.40
N LYS A 263 9.11 0.24 -17.68
CA LYS A 263 9.89 -0.31 -18.81
C LYS A 263 11.36 0.11 -18.72
N GLY A 264 12.28 -0.85 -18.70
CA GLY A 264 13.72 -0.58 -18.67
C GLY A 264 14.53 -1.67 -17.95
N ALA A 265 15.70 -1.30 -17.44
CA ALA A 265 16.63 -2.23 -16.81
C ALA A 265 16.09 -2.89 -15.53
N ASN A 266 15.15 -2.23 -14.84
CA ASN A 266 14.53 -2.70 -13.61
C ASN A 266 13.09 -3.22 -13.84
N SER A 267 12.73 -3.59 -15.07
CA SER A 267 11.44 -4.21 -15.33
C SER A 267 11.33 -5.56 -14.63
N LEU A 268 10.15 -5.89 -14.11
CA LEU A 268 9.88 -7.12 -13.38
C LEU A 268 8.82 -7.95 -14.13
N ALA A 269 9.20 -9.14 -14.57
CA ALA A 269 8.30 -10.06 -15.28
C ALA A 269 7.07 -10.38 -14.42
N GLY A 270 5.90 -10.52 -15.05
CA GLY A 270 4.61 -10.78 -14.37
C GLY A 270 3.82 -9.52 -13.99
N LEU A 271 4.44 -8.33 -14.00
CA LEU A 271 3.77 -7.06 -13.72
C LEU A 271 3.37 -6.29 -14.97
N SER A 272 2.43 -5.36 -14.82
CA SER A 272 1.97 -4.51 -15.92
C SER A 272 3.00 -3.41 -16.23
N GLU A 273 3.57 -3.45 -17.44
CA GLU A 273 4.61 -2.51 -17.86
C GLU A 273 4.05 -1.13 -18.23
N ILE A 274 4.68 -0.06 -17.73
CA ILE A 274 4.37 1.33 -18.05
C ILE A 274 5.63 2.10 -18.46
N ASN A 275 5.46 3.19 -19.23
CA ASN A 275 6.56 4.00 -19.76
C ASN A 275 6.90 5.23 -18.90
N VAL A 276 6.34 5.31 -17.68
CA VAL A 276 6.54 6.43 -16.75
C VAL A 276 6.99 5.89 -15.41
N SER A 277 8.09 6.45 -14.87
CA SER A 277 8.63 6.06 -13.57
C SER A 277 7.94 6.76 -12.40
N ARG A 278 7.08 7.75 -12.68
CA ARG A 278 6.42 8.61 -11.70
C ARG A 278 4.95 8.79 -12.01
N LEU A 279 4.12 8.56 -11.00
CA LEU A 279 2.68 8.73 -11.02
C LEU A 279 2.23 9.35 -9.69
N GLU A 280 1.21 10.18 -9.75
CA GLU A 280 0.53 10.80 -8.60
C GLU A 280 -0.95 10.41 -8.63
N LEU A 281 -1.66 10.63 -7.51
CA LEU A 281 -3.11 10.36 -7.41
C LEU A 281 -3.92 10.97 -8.56
N LYS A 282 -3.57 12.17 -9.02
CA LYS A 282 -4.25 12.86 -10.14
C LYS A 282 -4.13 12.15 -11.50
N ASN A 283 -3.19 11.20 -11.63
CA ASN A 283 -3.00 10.44 -12.85
C ASN A 283 -3.90 9.19 -12.93
N LEU A 284 -4.54 8.81 -11.83
CA LEU A 284 -5.23 7.52 -11.70
C LEU A 284 -6.69 7.63 -12.13
N SER A 285 -7.13 6.69 -12.97
CA SER A 285 -8.53 6.55 -13.37
C SER A 285 -9.26 5.40 -12.66
N PHE A 286 -8.52 4.46 -12.09
CA PHE A 286 -9.00 3.29 -11.36
C PHE A 286 -8.66 3.38 -9.86
N PRO A 287 -9.43 2.72 -8.97
CA PRO A 287 -9.07 2.59 -7.57
C PRO A 287 -7.98 1.52 -7.39
N TYR A 288 -6.72 1.91 -7.58
CA TYR A 288 -5.56 1.05 -7.29
C TYR A 288 -5.44 0.83 -5.77
N CYS A 289 -6.13 -0.18 -5.24
CA CYS A 289 -6.18 -0.53 -3.82
C CYS A 289 -6.19 -2.05 -3.58
N VAL A 290 -6.35 -2.44 -2.32
CA VAL A 290 -6.74 -3.79 -1.88
C VAL A 290 -8.20 -3.73 -1.43
N SER A 291 -9.02 -4.75 -1.69
CA SER A 291 -10.35 -4.90 -1.08
C SER A 291 -10.44 -6.23 -0.32
N ILE A 292 -11.05 -6.21 0.86
CA ILE A 292 -11.33 -7.41 1.67
C ILE A 292 -12.82 -7.53 1.99
N ASN A 293 -13.33 -8.77 1.94
CA ASN A 293 -14.73 -9.09 2.17
C ASN A 293 -15.04 -9.12 3.66
N SER A 294 -15.66 -8.07 4.17
CA SER A 294 -15.91 -7.90 5.60
C SER A 294 -16.97 -8.85 6.20
N ARG A 295 -17.65 -9.65 5.37
CA ARG A 295 -18.46 -10.77 5.84
C ARG A 295 -17.65 -11.78 6.65
N PHE A 296 -16.36 -11.92 6.35
CA PHE A 296 -15.45 -12.86 6.99
C PHE A 296 -14.51 -12.19 7.99
N ILE A 297 -14.79 -10.95 8.39
CA ILE A 297 -13.89 -10.13 9.23
C ILE A 297 -13.54 -10.76 10.59
N ASN A 298 -14.34 -11.73 11.06
CA ASN A 298 -14.14 -12.43 12.33
C ASN A 298 -13.77 -13.91 12.15
N GLU A 299 -13.54 -14.36 10.92
CA GLU A 299 -13.06 -15.72 10.66
C GLU A 299 -11.54 -15.75 10.84
N GLU A 300 -11.09 -16.60 11.76
CA GLU A 300 -9.67 -16.85 12.04
C GLU A 300 -9.47 -18.32 12.36
N SER A 301 -8.39 -18.88 11.81
CA SER A 301 -7.89 -20.19 12.17
C SER A 301 -7.31 -20.14 13.58
N THR A 302 -7.40 -21.25 14.29
CA THR A 302 -6.73 -21.45 15.58
C THR A 302 -5.72 -22.57 15.45
N ALA A 303 -4.93 -22.82 16.51
CA ALA A 303 -3.97 -23.91 16.54
C ALA A 303 -4.59 -25.31 16.27
N THR A 304 -5.91 -25.46 16.43
CA THR A 304 -6.60 -26.75 16.27
C THR A 304 -7.75 -26.71 15.26
N THR A 305 -8.07 -25.55 14.68
CA THR A 305 -9.20 -25.39 13.76
C THR A 305 -8.77 -24.56 12.56
N TYR A 306 -8.80 -25.16 11.38
CA TYR A 306 -8.57 -24.47 10.12
C TYR A 306 -9.86 -23.78 9.66
N LYS A 307 -9.76 -22.52 9.24
CA LYS A 307 -10.85 -21.78 8.62
C LYS A 307 -10.44 -21.33 7.21
N PRO A 308 -11.11 -21.81 6.14
CA PRO A 308 -10.77 -21.41 4.78
C PRO A 308 -10.90 -19.90 4.52
N ALA A 309 -11.78 -19.23 5.27
CA ALA A 309 -12.04 -17.79 5.14
C ALA A 309 -11.27 -16.94 6.17
N ASP A 310 -10.12 -17.41 6.66
CA ASP A 310 -9.30 -16.68 7.63
C ASP A 310 -8.93 -15.27 7.11
N ILE A 311 -9.40 -14.24 7.80
CA ILE A 311 -9.22 -12.85 7.39
C ILE A 311 -7.76 -12.39 7.45
N THR A 312 -6.97 -12.94 8.37
CA THR A 312 -5.56 -12.58 8.50
C THR A 312 -4.78 -13.12 7.31
N VAL A 313 -5.01 -14.39 6.94
CA VAL A 313 -4.40 -15.00 5.77
C VAL A 313 -4.88 -14.29 4.50
N THR A 314 -6.18 -14.02 4.39
CA THR A 314 -6.75 -13.28 3.25
C THR A 314 -6.06 -11.93 3.07
N LEU A 315 -5.98 -11.10 4.11
CA LEU A 315 -5.35 -9.79 3.96
C LEU A 315 -3.84 -9.89 3.67
N ALA A 316 -3.14 -10.85 4.29
CA ALA A 316 -1.72 -11.08 3.99
C ALA A 316 -1.50 -11.52 2.54
N HIS A 317 -2.38 -12.35 2.01
CA HIS A 317 -2.37 -12.79 0.62
C HIS A 317 -2.58 -11.60 -0.34
N GLU A 318 -3.62 -10.79 -0.11
CA GLU A 318 -3.90 -9.64 -0.97
C GLU A 318 -2.81 -8.56 -0.94
N LEU A 319 -2.16 -8.37 0.22
CA LEU A 319 -0.99 -7.50 0.32
C LEU A 319 0.23 -8.10 -0.39
N GLY A 320 0.32 -9.43 -0.49
CA GLY A 320 1.30 -10.12 -1.32
C GLY A 320 1.14 -9.73 -2.79
N HIS A 321 -0.08 -9.79 -3.32
CA HIS A 321 -0.40 -9.30 -4.67
C HIS A 321 -0.13 -7.80 -4.84
N TYR A 322 -0.54 -6.97 -3.88
CA TYR A 322 -0.27 -5.52 -3.92
C TYR A 322 1.23 -5.23 -4.03
N LEU A 323 2.06 -6.09 -3.46
CA LEU A 323 3.52 -6.04 -3.49
C LEU A 323 4.15 -6.91 -4.58
N GLY A 324 3.34 -7.40 -5.52
CA GLY A 324 3.76 -8.03 -6.78
C GLY A 324 3.95 -9.54 -6.77
N LEU A 325 3.52 -10.23 -5.71
CA LEU A 325 3.48 -11.70 -5.70
C LEU A 325 2.32 -12.25 -6.51
N HIS A 326 2.46 -13.50 -6.95
CA HIS A 326 1.49 -14.25 -7.73
C HIS A 326 1.14 -15.55 -7.00
N HIS A 327 0.12 -16.26 -7.45
CA HIS A 327 -0.23 -17.56 -6.90
C HIS A 327 0.86 -18.60 -7.16
N VAL A 328 1.19 -19.39 -6.14
CA VAL A 328 2.22 -20.45 -6.23
C VAL A 328 1.79 -21.68 -7.05
N PHE A 329 0.54 -21.74 -7.48
CA PHE A 329 0.05 -22.79 -8.37
C PHE A 329 0.06 -22.33 -9.81
N SER A 330 0.03 -23.30 -10.73
CA SER A 330 0.00 -23.00 -12.16
C SER A 330 -1.29 -22.28 -12.55
N GLU A 331 -1.16 -21.03 -13.01
CA GLU A 331 -2.24 -20.21 -13.54
C GLU A 331 -2.09 -20.04 -15.05
N THR A 332 -2.60 -21.00 -15.82
CA THR A 332 -2.71 -20.84 -17.28
C THR A 332 -4.15 -20.97 -17.73
N GLU A 333 -4.47 -20.38 -18.89
CA GLU A 333 -5.79 -20.46 -19.52
C GLU A 333 -6.20 -21.91 -19.84
N ARG A 334 -5.23 -22.84 -19.86
CA ARG A 334 -5.46 -24.26 -20.07
C ARG A 334 -5.39 -24.95 -18.72
N GLY A 335 -6.55 -25.14 -18.07
CA GLY A 335 -6.68 -26.00 -16.90
C GLY A 335 -5.90 -27.31 -17.09
N ASN A 336 -5.22 -27.76 -16.04
CA ASN A 336 -4.24 -28.86 -16.04
C ASN A 336 -2.83 -28.54 -16.59
N SER A 337 -2.31 -27.33 -16.37
CA SER A 337 -0.90 -26.98 -16.65
C SER A 337 0.03 -27.18 -15.45
N CYS A 338 1.32 -27.35 -15.75
CA CYS A 338 2.42 -27.47 -14.79
C CYS A 338 3.45 -26.36 -15.01
N GLU A 339 2.99 -25.15 -15.33
CA GLU A 339 3.87 -24.01 -15.55
C GLU A 339 4.08 -23.26 -14.23
N ASP A 340 5.34 -22.90 -13.95
CA ASP A 340 5.67 -21.91 -12.94
C ASP A 340 5.27 -20.53 -13.48
N THR A 341 4.19 -20.00 -12.91
CA THR A 341 3.59 -18.72 -13.28
C THR A 341 3.75 -17.68 -12.19
N ASP A 342 4.42 -18.01 -11.09
CA ASP A 342 4.56 -17.15 -9.92
C ASP A 342 5.87 -16.33 -9.93
N TYR A 343 6.80 -16.74 -10.80
CA TYR A 343 8.10 -16.13 -11.03
C TYR A 343 9.07 -16.27 -9.85
N CYS A 344 8.85 -17.28 -8.99
CA CYS A 344 9.70 -17.65 -7.86
C CYS A 344 9.99 -19.16 -7.94
N THR A 345 11.19 -19.50 -8.42
CA THR A 345 11.65 -20.89 -8.61
C THR A 345 11.87 -21.66 -7.31
N ASP A 346 11.91 -20.97 -6.16
CA ASP A 346 11.95 -21.58 -4.83
C ASP A 346 10.55 -21.90 -4.26
N THR A 347 9.49 -21.64 -5.02
CA THR A 347 8.13 -22.10 -4.72
C THR A 347 7.81 -23.37 -5.53
N PRO A 348 7.43 -24.49 -4.87
CA PRO A 348 7.00 -25.67 -5.60
C PRO A 348 5.65 -25.43 -6.31
N THR A 349 5.67 -25.27 -7.63
CA THR A 349 4.44 -25.19 -8.43
C THR A 349 3.69 -26.52 -8.42
N TYR A 350 2.35 -26.44 -8.42
CA TYR A 350 1.48 -27.60 -8.45
C TYR A 350 0.21 -27.32 -9.26
N ASN A 351 -0.50 -28.39 -9.60
CA ASN A 351 -1.75 -28.33 -10.35
C ASN A 351 -2.95 -28.16 -9.41
N LYS A 352 -3.51 -26.95 -9.38
CA LYS A 352 -4.63 -26.58 -8.52
C LYS A 352 -5.94 -27.29 -8.86
N GLU A 353 -6.23 -27.47 -10.14
CA GLU A 353 -7.44 -28.17 -10.58
C GLU A 353 -7.42 -29.64 -10.14
N ALA A 354 -6.27 -30.32 -10.31
CA ALA A 354 -6.08 -31.69 -9.83
C ALA A 354 -6.22 -31.78 -8.31
N TYR A 355 -5.69 -30.80 -7.57
CA TYR A 355 -5.89 -30.71 -6.12
C TYR A 355 -7.38 -30.57 -5.77
N ASP A 356 -8.11 -29.67 -6.42
CA ASP A 356 -9.53 -29.40 -6.11
C ASP A 356 -10.41 -30.63 -6.42
N MET A 357 -10.09 -31.36 -7.50
CA MET A 357 -10.73 -32.63 -7.83
C MET A 357 -10.47 -33.69 -6.76
N ASN A 358 -9.23 -33.82 -6.30
CA ASN A 358 -8.88 -34.76 -5.24
C ASN A 358 -9.55 -34.39 -3.90
N TYR A 359 -9.54 -33.10 -3.55
CA TYR A 359 -10.26 -32.57 -2.39
C TYR A 359 -11.74 -32.97 -2.41
N ALA A 360 -12.43 -32.73 -3.53
CA ALA A 360 -13.85 -33.08 -3.69
C ALA A 360 -14.07 -34.60 -3.60
N TYR A 361 -13.17 -35.39 -4.15
CA TYR A 361 -13.21 -36.85 -4.07
C TYR A 361 -13.05 -37.34 -2.62
N ILE A 362 -12.04 -36.87 -1.90
CA ILE A 362 -11.79 -37.23 -0.49
C ILE A 362 -12.99 -36.82 0.37
N ALA A 363 -13.51 -35.60 0.18
CA ALA A 363 -14.67 -35.09 0.91
C ALA A 363 -15.91 -35.98 0.75
N ALA A 364 -16.12 -36.54 -0.44
CA ALA A 364 -17.28 -37.36 -0.74
C ALA A 364 -17.10 -38.85 -0.42
N ASN A 365 -15.87 -39.38 -0.49
CA ASN A 365 -15.62 -40.83 -0.49
C ASN A 365 -14.69 -41.32 0.61
N GLU A 366 -13.85 -40.47 1.20
CA GLU A 366 -12.77 -40.87 2.11
C GLU A 366 -12.76 -40.01 3.39
N ALA A 367 -13.82 -40.13 4.20
CA ALA A 367 -13.98 -39.34 5.42
C ALA A 367 -12.78 -39.44 6.39
N GLU A 368 -12.10 -40.60 6.45
CA GLU A 368 -10.90 -40.81 7.27
C GLU A 368 -9.68 -40.01 6.76
N ASN A 369 -9.63 -39.73 5.45
CA ASN A 369 -8.57 -38.95 4.81
C ASN A 369 -8.92 -37.47 4.70
N PHE A 370 -10.14 -37.06 5.04
CA PHE A 370 -10.56 -35.65 5.08
C PHE A 370 -10.05 -34.96 6.35
N THR A 371 -8.73 -34.91 6.47
CA THR A 371 -8.02 -34.29 7.60
C THR A 371 -7.12 -33.18 7.10
N PHE A 372 -6.94 -32.14 7.92
CA PHE A 372 -6.03 -31.03 7.58
C PHE A 372 -4.63 -31.54 7.21
N ALA A 373 -4.09 -32.49 7.99
CA ALA A 373 -2.76 -33.08 7.74
C ALA A 373 -2.63 -33.78 6.38
N ASN A 374 -3.72 -34.34 5.85
CA ASN A 374 -3.72 -34.92 4.51
C ASN A 374 -3.88 -33.84 3.43
N LEU A 375 -4.82 -32.91 3.64
CA LEU A 375 -5.23 -31.90 2.65
C LEU A 375 -4.18 -30.81 2.40
N VAL A 376 -3.16 -30.66 3.25
CA VAL A 376 -2.04 -29.74 3.01
C VAL A 376 -0.93 -30.34 2.14
N ASN A 377 -0.97 -31.65 1.83
CA ASN A 377 0.05 -32.26 0.98
C ASN A 377 -0.23 -31.99 -0.49
N ARG A 378 0.85 -31.79 -1.23
CA ARG A 378 0.85 -31.57 -2.68
C ARG A 378 1.98 -32.35 -3.33
N GLU A 379 1.93 -32.43 -4.64
CA GLU A 379 3.02 -32.91 -5.48
C GLU A 379 3.51 -31.74 -6.33
N ASN A 380 4.81 -31.47 -6.30
CA ASN A 380 5.44 -30.51 -7.19
C ASN A 380 5.31 -31.07 -8.61
N CYS A 381 4.57 -30.36 -9.46
CA CYS A 381 4.20 -30.91 -10.76
C CYS A 381 5.34 -30.89 -11.79
N LEU A 382 6.48 -30.24 -11.47
CA LEU A 382 7.71 -30.27 -12.27
C LEU A 382 8.65 -31.40 -11.85
N THR A 383 8.72 -31.73 -10.56
CA THR A 383 9.69 -32.72 -10.03
C THR A 383 9.07 -34.05 -9.63
N GLY A 384 7.75 -34.08 -9.39
CA GLY A 384 7.03 -35.22 -8.81
C GLY A 384 7.25 -35.40 -7.30
N GLU A 385 7.95 -34.49 -6.64
CA GLU A 385 8.22 -34.59 -5.20
C GLU A 385 7.03 -34.11 -4.37
N SER A 386 6.67 -34.87 -3.33
CA SER A 386 5.64 -34.44 -2.39
C SER A 386 6.17 -33.37 -1.45
N PHE A 387 5.32 -32.39 -1.14
CA PHE A 387 5.62 -31.33 -0.17
C PHE A 387 4.38 -30.93 0.64
N VAL A 388 4.62 -30.28 1.78
CA VAL A 388 3.56 -29.70 2.62
C VAL A 388 3.39 -28.23 2.26
N SER A 389 2.15 -27.82 2.03
CA SER A 389 1.80 -26.46 1.67
C SER A 389 1.89 -25.49 2.86
N HIS A 390 2.79 -24.52 2.76
CA HIS A 390 2.98 -23.46 3.76
C HIS A 390 2.83 -22.04 3.20
N ASN A 391 2.84 -21.88 1.87
CA ASN A 391 2.93 -20.56 1.27
C ASN A 391 1.65 -19.75 1.50
N ILE A 392 1.81 -18.46 1.84
CA ILE A 392 0.69 -17.52 2.01
C ILE A 392 -0.01 -17.25 0.68
N MET A 393 0.70 -17.32 -0.45
CA MET A 393 0.16 -17.09 -1.80
C MET A 393 -0.55 -18.31 -2.40
N ASP A 394 -1.01 -19.24 -1.57
CA ASP A 394 -1.75 -20.42 -1.98
C ASP A 394 -3.26 -20.24 -1.71
N TYR A 395 -4.12 -20.81 -2.56
CA TYR A 395 -5.59 -20.78 -2.44
C TYR A 395 -6.21 -22.06 -1.90
N ALA A 396 -5.48 -23.17 -1.96
CA ALA A 396 -5.97 -24.42 -1.38
C ALA A 396 -5.62 -24.52 0.10
N ILE A 397 -6.10 -25.58 0.77
CA ILE A 397 -5.85 -25.77 2.20
C ILE A 397 -4.34 -25.85 2.43
N SER A 398 -3.85 -24.94 3.26
CA SER A 398 -2.44 -24.66 3.48
C SER A 398 -2.24 -24.22 4.93
N HIS A 399 -1.01 -24.35 5.44
CA HIS A 399 -0.64 -23.69 6.68
C HIS A 399 -0.60 -22.16 6.55
N SER A 400 -0.36 -21.65 5.34
CA SER A 400 -0.38 -20.22 4.99
C SER A 400 0.40 -19.33 5.97
N ASP A 401 1.63 -19.76 6.31
CA ASP A 401 2.46 -19.17 7.35
C ASP A 401 3.87 -18.78 6.89
N GLN A 402 4.18 -18.93 5.59
CA GLN A 402 5.52 -18.73 5.04
C GLN A 402 5.53 -17.96 3.73
N PHE A 403 6.60 -17.16 3.57
CA PHE A 403 7.08 -16.66 2.29
C PHE A 403 8.50 -17.15 2.03
N THR A 404 8.86 -17.28 0.77
CA THR A 404 10.19 -17.72 0.33
C THR A 404 11.18 -16.56 0.14
N PRO A 405 12.50 -16.82 0.09
CA PRO A 405 13.50 -15.83 -0.26
C PRO A 405 13.29 -15.14 -1.62
N GLU A 406 12.83 -15.83 -2.67
CA GLU A 406 12.57 -15.19 -3.97
C GLU A 406 11.31 -14.32 -3.94
N GLN A 407 10.26 -14.74 -3.22
CA GLN A 407 9.10 -13.88 -2.95
C GLN A 407 9.53 -12.60 -2.19
N GLN A 408 10.43 -12.73 -1.21
CA GLN A 408 11.02 -11.57 -0.54
C GLN A 408 11.76 -10.67 -1.54
N ALA A 409 12.66 -11.21 -2.35
CA ALA A 409 13.40 -10.44 -3.35
C ALA A 409 12.46 -9.70 -4.31
N ARG A 410 11.36 -10.33 -4.72
CA ARG A 410 10.33 -9.77 -5.60
C ARG A 410 9.58 -8.60 -4.94
N ILE A 411 9.11 -8.77 -3.70
CA ILE A 411 8.50 -7.68 -2.92
C ILE A 411 9.48 -6.51 -2.75
N ARG A 412 10.74 -6.80 -2.43
CA ARG A 412 11.79 -5.77 -2.30
C ARG A 412 11.99 -5.02 -3.61
N HIS A 413 12.01 -5.71 -4.75
CA HIS A 413 12.11 -5.07 -6.07
C HIS A 413 10.94 -4.11 -6.33
N VAL A 414 9.72 -4.53 -6.00
CA VAL A 414 8.52 -3.69 -6.15
C VAL A 414 8.61 -2.44 -5.27
N LEU A 415 8.98 -2.58 -4.00
CA LEU A 415 9.14 -1.45 -3.08
C LEU A 415 10.18 -0.43 -3.57
N LEU A 416 11.24 -0.91 -4.22
CA LEU A 416 12.35 -0.10 -4.73
C LEU A 416 12.01 0.67 -6.00
N TYR A 417 11.24 0.06 -6.91
CA TYR A 417 11.17 0.52 -8.31
C TYR A 417 9.75 0.77 -8.84
N SER A 418 8.70 0.22 -8.22
CA SER A 418 7.32 0.48 -8.66
C SER A 418 6.87 1.87 -8.20
N PRO A 419 6.20 2.66 -9.04
CA PRO A 419 5.46 3.83 -8.57
C PRO A 419 4.22 3.41 -7.77
N LEU A 420 3.55 4.38 -7.12
CA LEU A 420 2.28 4.18 -6.41
C LEU A 420 2.35 3.24 -5.20
N ILE A 421 3.52 3.17 -4.56
CA ILE A 421 3.73 2.42 -3.32
C ILE A 421 4.50 3.30 -2.34
N PRO A 422 4.12 3.36 -1.05
CA PRO A 422 4.77 4.25 -0.11
C PRO A 422 6.27 3.99 0.08
N GLY A 423 6.98 5.04 0.49
CA GLY A 423 8.37 4.97 0.92
C GLY A 423 9.40 5.21 -0.19
N PRO A 424 10.69 5.29 0.20
CA PRO A 424 11.76 5.70 -0.70
C PRO A 424 11.92 4.76 -1.89
N LYS A 425 12.23 5.35 -3.04
CA LYS A 425 12.51 4.65 -4.30
C LYS A 425 13.99 4.75 -4.65
N ALA A 426 14.53 3.72 -5.30
CA ALA A 426 15.87 3.76 -5.84
C ALA A 426 15.89 4.73 -7.05
N VAL A 427 16.83 5.67 -7.06
CA VAL A 427 16.91 6.70 -8.10
C VAL A 427 17.17 6.04 -9.46
N GLN A 428 16.28 6.31 -10.42
CA GLN A 428 16.50 5.95 -11.83
C GLN A 428 17.08 7.16 -12.58
N GLU A 429 17.92 6.96 -13.59
CA GLU A 429 18.48 8.08 -14.38
C GLU A 429 17.40 8.94 -15.06
N ALA A 430 16.21 8.37 -15.30
CA ALA A 430 15.02 9.06 -15.84
C ALA A 430 14.21 9.84 -14.78
N ASP A 431 14.58 9.74 -13.51
CA ASP A 431 13.85 10.26 -12.34
C ASP A 431 14.05 11.78 -12.13
N THR A 432 14.33 12.51 -13.20
CA THR A 432 14.39 13.99 -13.20
C THR A 432 13.11 14.63 -13.74
N ARG A 433 12.19 13.84 -14.29
CA ARG A 433 10.93 14.34 -14.87
C ARG A 433 9.83 14.42 -13.82
N SER A 434 8.99 15.44 -13.89
CA SER A 434 7.76 15.52 -13.08
C SER A 434 6.76 14.45 -13.52
N ALA A 435 5.82 14.09 -12.65
CA ALA A 435 4.68 13.26 -13.06
C ALA A 435 3.93 13.95 -14.22
N PRO A 436 3.36 13.19 -15.16
CA PRO A 436 2.52 13.74 -16.22
C PRO A 436 1.35 14.55 -15.65
N ASP A 437 0.84 15.50 -16.42
CA ASP A 437 -0.32 16.27 -15.99
C ASP A 437 -1.63 15.60 -16.41
N GLY A 438 -2.63 15.66 -15.52
CA GLY A 438 -3.95 15.06 -15.72
C GLY A 438 -3.99 13.53 -15.66
N LEU A 439 -5.16 12.97 -16.01
CA LEU A 439 -5.41 11.53 -16.01
C LEU A 439 -4.57 10.81 -17.08
N MET A 440 -4.10 9.61 -16.72
CA MET A 440 -3.36 8.75 -17.63
C MET A 440 -4.15 7.49 -17.98
N LYS A 441 -3.98 7.01 -19.21
CA LYS A 441 -4.45 5.68 -19.61
C LYS A 441 -3.46 4.64 -19.11
N LEU A 442 -3.72 4.10 -17.93
CA LEU A 442 -2.91 3.06 -17.28
C LEU A 442 -3.59 1.69 -17.43
N PRO A 443 -2.83 0.59 -17.48
CA PRO A 443 -3.42 -0.74 -17.41
C PRO A 443 -4.01 -0.98 -16.01
N ILE A 444 -4.98 -1.89 -15.93
CA ILE A 444 -5.51 -2.41 -14.67
C ILE A 444 -5.42 -3.94 -14.73
N ARG A 445 -4.87 -4.53 -13.67
CA ARG A 445 -4.82 -5.99 -13.48
C ARG A 445 -5.11 -6.28 -12.03
N THR A 446 -6.15 -7.06 -11.78
CA THR A 446 -6.53 -7.55 -10.46
C THR A 446 -6.18 -9.03 -10.29
N ALA A 447 -5.96 -9.46 -9.06
CA ALA A 447 -5.77 -10.85 -8.64
C ALA A 447 -6.73 -11.15 -7.47
N LYS A 448 -7.37 -12.33 -7.50
CA LYS A 448 -8.34 -12.83 -6.50
C LYS A 448 -8.62 -14.32 -6.69
#